data_AF-A0A820GP97-F1
#
_entry.id   AF-A0A820GP97-F1
#
_cell.length_a   1.000
_cell.length_b   1.000
_cell.length_c   1.000
_cell.angle_alpha   90.00
_cell.angle_beta   90.00
_cell.angle_gamma   90.00
#
_symmetry.space_group_name_H-M   'P 1'
#
loop_
_entity.id
_entity.type
_entity.pdbx_description
1 polymer ?
#
loop_
_entity_poly.entity_id
_entity_poly.type
_entity_poly.pdbx_seq_one_letter_code
_entity_poly.pdbx_strand_id
1 'polypeptide(L)'
;MYHFRGNIKQIQSNYDDDEVSIGFSEFELLQSKQREIDLIQKYSLSAIVLHWKRSASVARAVNNLVNSKLFKEIIIWNNNPKITLKKAQFQKNTNFLVDIRIINSKENLKDEAKYRACAKAQNIACFYVDDDWDASFYLKSLIADFRADPYVLHSVTD
;
A
#
# COMPACT_ATOMS: atom_id res chain seq x y z
N MET A 1 32.63 2.09 -20.64
CA MET A 1 32.08 2.54 -21.93
C MET A 1 31.43 1.31 -22.57
N TYR A 2 30.11 1.17 -22.50
CA TYR A 2 29.42 0.00 -23.06
C TYR A 2 28.54 0.46 -24.23
N HIS A 3 28.74 -0.17 -25.38
CA HIS A 3 28.07 0.10 -26.65
C HIS A 3 27.14 -1.08 -26.92
N PHE A 4 25.82 -0.87 -26.90
CA PHE A 4 24.85 -1.89 -27.29
C PHE A 4 24.28 -1.57 -28.67
N ARG A 5 24.60 -2.41 -29.65
CA ARG A 5 24.00 -2.44 -30.99
C ARG A 5 22.64 -3.13 -30.90
N GLY A 6 21.59 -2.46 -31.37
CA GLY A 6 20.21 -2.91 -31.26
C GLY A 6 19.80 -4.01 -32.26
N ASN A 7 18.58 -4.51 -32.06
CA ASN A 7 17.68 -5.02 -33.09
C ASN A 7 16.24 -4.91 -32.57
N ILE A 8 15.54 -3.84 -32.96
CA ILE A 8 14.12 -3.64 -32.67
C ILE A 8 13.32 -4.16 -33.88
N LYS A 9 12.50 -5.19 -33.68
CA LYS A 9 11.42 -5.50 -34.61
C LYS A 9 10.28 -4.52 -34.35
N GLN A 10 10.00 -3.68 -35.34
CA GLN A 10 8.84 -2.79 -35.36
C GLN A 10 7.55 -3.62 -35.27
N ILE A 11 6.74 -3.34 -34.25
CA ILE A 11 5.31 -3.68 -34.23
C ILE A 11 4.60 -2.35 -34.49
N GLN A 12 4.05 -2.18 -35.69
CA GLN A 12 3.16 -1.07 -36.00
C GLN A 12 1.82 -1.29 -35.29
N SER A 13 1.45 -0.39 -34.38
CA SER A 13 0.06 -0.18 -34.01
C SER A 13 -0.30 1.27 -34.30
N ASN A 14 -1.29 1.45 -35.17
CA ASN A 14 -1.90 2.75 -35.46
C ASN A 14 -2.58 3.28 -34.20
N TYR A 15 -1.96 4.26 -33.56
CA TYR A 15 -2.60 5.18 -32.63
C TYR A 15 -2.16 6.58 -33.06
N ASP A 16 -3.12 7.45 -33.37
CA ASP A 16 -2.87 8.87 -33.57
C ASP A 16 -2.40 9.47 -32.25
N ASP A 17 -1.08 9.48 -32.05
CA ASP A 17 -0.40 10.15 -30.96
C ASP A 17 -0.29 11.65 -31.31
N ASP A 18 -1.23 12.45 -30.80
CA ASP A 18 -0.90 13.83 -30.48
C ASP A 18 0.22 13.78 -29.42
N GLU A 19 1.46 13.84 -29.90
CA GLU A 19 2.69 13.79 -29.11
C GLU A 19 2.69 14.95 -28.12
N VAL A 20 2.16 14.72 -26.91
CA VAL A 20 2.37 15.62 -25.79
C VAL A 20 3.87 15.53 -25.50
N SER A 21 4.64 16.49 -26.03
CA SER A 21 6.05 16.70 -25.74
C SER A 21 6.20 17.14 -24.27
N ILE A 22 5.98 16.21 -23.36
CA ILE A 22 6.47 16.29 -21.98
C ILE A 22 7.98 16.30 -22.16
N GLY A 23 8.66 17.41 -21.89
CA GLY A 23 10.08 17.69 -22.22
C GLY A 23 11.13 16.77 -21.56
N PHE A 24 10.87 15.48 -21.50
CA PHE A 24 11.71 14.40 -21.04
C PHE A 24 12.08 13.52 -22.23
N SER A 25 13.34 13.09 -22.28
CA SER A 25 13.77 12.04 -23.20
C SER A 25 13.14 10.69 -22.84
N GLU A 26 13.00 9.81 -23.84
CA GLU A 26 12.57 8.41 -23.62
C GLU A 26 13.45 7.71 -22.56
N PHE A 27 14.75 8.02 -22.57
CA PHE A 27 15.70 7.51 -21.59
C PHE A 27 15.36 7.92 -20.15
N GLU A 28 15.02 9.19 -19.91
CA GLU A 28 14.61 9.68 -18.59
C GLU A 28 13.30 9.03 -18.12
N LEU A 29 12.36 8.80 -19.04
CA LEU A 29 11.11 8.09 -18.75
C LEU A 29 11.38 6.64 -18.32
N LEU A 30 12.25 5.93 -19.05
CA LEU A 30 12.62 4.55 -18.74
C LEU A 30 13.36 4.44 -17.41
N GLN A 31 14.30 5.35 -17.14
CA GLN A 31 14.99 5.41 -15.84
C GLN A 31 14.03 5.66 -14.69
N SER A 32 13.07 6.58 -14.86
CA SER A 32 12.08 6.89 -13.84
C SER A 32 11.19 5.68 -13.53
N LYS A 33 10.73 4.96 -14.58
CA LYS A 33 9.95 3.72 -14.44
C LYS A 33 10.75 2.63 -13.72
N GLN A 34 12.02 2.43 -14.08
CA GLN A 34 12.87 1.43 -13.43
C GLN A 34 13.09 1.76 -11.95
N ARG A 35 13.37 3.03 -11.63
CA ARG A 35 13.51 3.49 -10.25
C ARG A 35 12.24 3.22 -9.43
N GLU A 36 11.06 3.47 -10.00
CA GLU A 36 9.79 3.18 -9.33
C GLU A 36 9.63 1.68 -9.04
N ILE A 37 9.94 0.82 -10.02
CA ILE A 37 9.91 -0.64 -9.85
C ILE A 37 10.87 -1.07 -8.72
N ASP A 38 12.09 -0.55 -8.72
CA ASP A 38 13.11 -0.86 -7.71
C ASP A 38 12.62 -0.46 -6.30
N LEU A 39 12.00 0.71 -6.17
CA LEU A 39 11.43 1.19 -4.90
C LEU A 39 10.24 0.33 -4.45
N ILE A 40 9.35 -0.09 -5.35
CA ILE A 40 8.24 -0.99 -5.05
C ILE A 40 8.74 -2.36 -4.57
N GLN A 41 9.79 -2.88 -5.21
CA GLN A 41 10.38 -4.17 -4.84
C GLN A 41 11.13 -4.08 -3.51
N LYS A 42 11.93 -3.03 -3.32
CA LYS A 42 12.71 -2.79 -2.11
C LYS A 42 11.79 -2.58 -0.91
N TYR A 43 10.79 -1.70 -1.03
CA TYR A 43 9.89 -1.33 0.05
C TYR A 43 8.52 -1.99 -0.10
N SER A 44 8.48 -3.30 0.14
CA SER A 44 7.20 -3.97 0.30
C SER A 44 6.46 -3.45 1.54
N LEU A 45 5.13 -3.35 1.42
CA LEU A 45 4.29 -2.70 2.43
C LEU A 45 3.28 -3.68 3.04
N SER A 46 3.14 -3.60 4.36
CA SER A 46 2.00 -4.12 5.11
C SER A 46 1.09 -2.97 5.53
N ALA A 47 -0.23 -3.15 5.40
CA ALA A 47 -1.19 -2.22 5.96
C ALA A 47 -1.65 -2.69 7.34
N ILE A 48 -1.78 -1.76 8.27
CA ILE A 48 -2.30 -1.98 9.61
C ILE A 48 -3.61 -1.21 9.72
N VAL A 49 -4.67 -1.92 10.07
CA VAL A 49 -5.97 -1.28 10.32
C VAL A 49 -6.29 -1.48 11.79
N LEU A 50 -6.30 -0.38 12.54
CA LEU A 50 -6.70 -0.40 13.94
C LEU A 50 -8.22 -0.48 14.04
N HIS A 51 -8.71 -1.18 15.05
CA HIS A 51 -10.14 -1.34 15.28
C HIS A 51 -10.51 -1.21 16.75
N TRP A 52 -11.58 -0.46 17.02
CA TRP A 52 -12.21 -0.41 18.33
C TRP A 52 -13.73 -0.63 18.26
N LYS A 53 -14.46 0.22 17.53
CA LYS A 53 -15.94 0.18 17.49
C LYS A 53 -16.50 0.10 16.07
N ARG A 54 -15.80 0.65 15.07
CA ARG A 54 -16.40 0.96 13.76
C ARG A 54 -16.11 -0.15 12.74
N SER A 55 -16.60 -1.36 12.98
CA SER A 55 -16.38 -2.54 12.11
C SER A 55 -16.70 -2.31 10.62
N ALA A 56 -17.77 -1.55 10.34
CA ALA A 56 -18.15 -1.23 8.96
C ALA A 56 -17.14 -0.28 8.28
N SER A 57 -16.59 0.68 9.03
CA SER A 57 -15.54 1.57 8.53
C SER A 57 -14.24 0.79 8.29
N VAL A 58 -13.85 -0.10 9.20
CA VAL A 58 -12.72 -1.02 9.00
C VAL A 58 -12.91 -1.86 7.75
N ALA A 59 -14.10 -2.41 7.51
CA ALA A 59 -14.36 -3.19 6.30
C ALA A 59 -14.20 -2.36 5.02
N ARG A 60 -14.63 -1.09 5.02
CA ARG A 60 -14.39 -0.17 3.89
C ARG A 60 -12.91 0.15 3.72
N ALA A 61 -12.20 0.44 4.81
CA ALA A 61 -10.76 0.70 4.78
C ALA A 61 -10.01 -0.50 4.20
N VAL A 62 -10.28 -1.73 4.68
CA VAL A 62 -9.67 -2.96 4.15
C VAL A 62 -9.95 -3.12 2.65
N ASN A 63 -11.19 -2.92 2.21
CA ASN A 63 -11.52 -2.99 0.77
C ASN A 63 -10.73 -1.96 -0.05
N ASN A 64 -10.62 -0.71 0.42
CA ASN A 64 -9.86 0.34 -0.26
C ASN A 64 -8.37 -0.04 -0.35
N LEU A 65 -7.80 -0.58 0.73
CA LEU A 65 -6.40 -1.03 0.78
C LEU A 65 -6.15 -2.21 -0.17
N VAL A 66 -7.04 -3.21 -0.22
CA VAL A 66 -6.95 -4.32 -1.18
C VAL A 66 -7.01 -3.80 -2.62
N ASN A 67 -7.96 -2.92 -2.91
CA ASN A 67 -8.15 -2.38 -4.26
C ASN A 67 -7.01 -1.48 -4.73
N SER A 68 -6.24 -0.89 -3.79
CA SER A 68 -5.07 -0.08 -4.13
C SER A 68 -3.94 -0.88 -4.79
N LYS A 69 -3.86 -2.20 -4.52
CA LYS A 69 -2.76 -3.09 -4.92
C LYS A 69 -1.38 -2.67 -4.42
N LEU A 70 -1.31 -1.78 -3.42
CA LEU A 70 -0.05 -1.29 -2.85
C LEU A 70 0.52 -2.21 -1.76
N PHE A 71 -0.32 -3.04 -1.17
CA PHE A 71 0.00 -3.84 0.01
C PHE A 71 0.07 -5.33 -0.32
N LYS A 72 1.05 -6.03 0.25
CA LYS A 72 1.16 -7.50 0.17
C LYS A 72 0.38 -8.19 1.30
N GLU A 73 0.15 -7.46 2.39
CA GLU A 73 -0.46 -7.96 3.61
C GLU A 73 -1.28 -6.86 4.28
N ILE A 74 -2.38 -7.26 4.92
CA ILE A 74 -3.21 -6.40 5.77
C ILE A 74 -3.36 -7.08 7.13
N ILE A 75 -2.99 -6.37 8.20
CA ILE A 75 -3.19 -6.78 9.58
C ILE A 75 -4.27 -5.91 10.20
N ILE A 76 -5.38 -6.52 10.58
CA ILE A 76 -6.45 -5.87 11.31
C ILE A 76 -6.22 -6.12 12.80
N TRP A 77 -5.88 -5.08 13.55
CA TRP A 77 -5.68 -5.16 15.00
C TRP A 77 -6.94 -4.72 15.74
N ASN A 78 -7.67 -5.68 16.32
CA ASN A 78 -8.83 -5.40 17.14
C ASN A 78 -8.41 -5.10 18.58
N ASN A 79 -8.45 -3.83 18.97
CA ASN A 79 -8.21 -3.36 20.32
C ASN A 79 -9.41 -3.57 21.26
N ASN A 80 -10.57 -4.00 20.76
CA ASN A 80 -11.76 -4.16 21.58
C ASN A 80 -11.93 -5.60 22.09
N PRO A 81 -11.69 -5.86 23.40
CA PRO A 81 -11.77 -7.20 23.95
C PRO A 81 -13.21 -7.72 24.11
N LYS A 82 -14.21 -6.84 23.98
CA LYS A 82 -15.63 -7.22 24.08
C LYS A 82 -16.17 -7.86 22.81
N ILE A 83 -15.41 -7.82 21.72
CA ILE A 83 -15.81 -8.33 20.42
C ILE A 83 -14.67 -9.15 19.82
N THR A 84 -15.03 -10.15 19.02
CA THR A 84 -14.06 -10.94 18.26
C THR A 84 -14.35 -10.76 16.79
N LEU A 85 -13.42 -10.09 16.09
CA LEU A 85 -13.48 -9.98 14.64
C LEU A 85 -13.16 -11.33 13.99
N LYS A 86 -13.85 -11.61 12.89
CA LYS A 86 -13.73 -12.85 12.10
C LYS A 86 -13.39 -12.53 10.65
N LYS A 87 -12.55 -13.35 10.03
CA LYS A 87 -12.08 -13.16 8.64
C LYS A 87 -13.23 -13.00 7.63
N ALA A 88 -14.33 -13.73 7.82
CA ALA A 88 -15.51 -13.66 6.97
C ALA A 88 -16.14 -12.25 6.83
N GLN A 89 -15.86 -11.34 7.78
CA GLN A 89 -16.33 -9.95 7.72
C GLN A 89 -15.59 -9.11 6.66
N PHE A 90 -14.38 -9.52 6.27
CA PHE A 90 -13.46 -8.73 5.44
C PHE A 90 -13.10 -9.37 4.11
N GLN A 91 -13.45 -10.65 3.92
CA GLN A 91 -13.10 -11.43 2.72
C GLN A 91 -14.20 -11.44 1.66
N LYS A 92 -15.27 -10.66 1.81
CA LYS A 92 -16.48 -10.82 0.99
C LYS A 92 -16.29 -10.57 -0.50
N ASN A 93 -15.22 -9.90 -0.95
CA ASN A 93 -14.98 -9.58 -2.37
C ASN A 93 -13.49 -9.40 -2.72
N THR A 94 -12.58 -10.03 -1.97
CA THR A 94 -11.13 -9.78 -2.15
C THR A 94 -10.52 -10.76 -3.14
N ASN A 95 -9.87 -10.25 -4.19
CA ASN A 95 -8.93 -11.04 -5.00
C ASN A 95 -7.85 -11.63 -4.06
N PHE A 96 -7.56 -12.92 -4.21
CA PHE A 96 -6.71 -13.74 -3.31
C PHE A 96 -5.23 -13.33 -3.19
N LEU A 97 -4.84 -12.15 -3.67
CA LEU A 97 -3.43 -11.74 -3.75
C LEU A 97 -2.90 -11.06 -2.48
N VAL A 98 -3.77 -10.63 -1.56
CA VAL A 98 -3.38 -9.94 -0.32
C VAL A 98 -3.70 -10.83 0.88
N ASP A 99 -2.69 -11.12 1.72
CA ASP A 99 -2.93 -11.85 2.98
C ASP A 99 -3.63 -10.94 3.99
N ILE A 100 -4.76 -11.39 4.54
CA ILE A 100 -5.50 -10.67 5.58
C ILE A 100 -5.44 -11.45 6.88
N ARG A 101 -4.82 -10.84 7.89
CA ARG A 101 -4.73 -11.37 9.25
C ARG A 101 -5.51 -10.50 10.22
N ILE A 102 -6.11 -11.15 11.22
CA ILE A 102 -6.82 -10.47 12.29
C ILE A 102 -6.15 -10.85 13.60
N ILE A 103 -5.78 -9.84 14.38
CA ILE A 103 -5.26 -10.01 15.73
C ILE A 103 -6.29 -9.44 16.69
N ASN A 104 -6.97 -10.31 17.43
CA ASN A 104 -7.89 -9.91 18.49
C ASN A 104 -7.13 -9.74 19.80
N SER A 105 -6.92 -8.50 20.22
CA SER A 105 -6.27 -8.17 21.48
C SER A 105 -7.19 -8.48 22.66
N LYS A 106 -6.59 -8.87 23.80
CA LYS A 106 -7.30 -9.06 25.08
C LYS A 106 -7.53 -7.75 25.83
N GLU A 107 -6.95 -6.65 25.35
CA GLU A 107 -7.02 -5.33 25.98
C GLU A 107 -6.92 -4.20 24.94
N ASN A 108 -7.27 -2.99 25.36
CA ASN A 108 -7.10 -1.80 24.53
C ASN A 108 -5.68 -1.25 24.66
N LEU A 109 -4.85 -1.50 23.66
CA LEU A 109 -3.45 -1.05 23.63
C LEU A 109 -3.29 0.38 23.08
N LYS A 110 -4.38 1.06 22.71
CA LYS A 110 -4.35 2.41 22.11
C LYS A 110 -3.32 2.48 20.97
N ASP A 111 -2.45 3.49 20.98
CA ASP A 111 -1.40 3.72 19.99
C ASP A 111 -0.29 2.67 20.01
N GLU A 112 -0.15 1.88 21.06
CA GLU A 112 0.85 0.81 21.07
C GLU A 112 0.51 -0.29 20.05
N ALA A 113 -0.79 -0.43 19.73
CA ALA A 113 -1.28 -1.42 18.78
C ALA A 113 -0.65 -1.29 17.40
N LYS A 114 -0.46 -0.08 16.87
CA LYS A 114 0.16 0.12 15.54
C LYS A 114 1.60 -0.40 15.50
N TYR A 115 2.38 -0.14 16.55
CA TYR A 115 3.76 -0.63 16.62
C TYR A 115 3.81 -2.15 16.78
N ARG A 116 2.96 -2.73 17.62
CA ARG A 116 2.90 -4.19 17.81
C ARG A 116 2.40 -4.93 16.56
N ALA A 117 1.45 -4.35 15.83
CA ALA A 117 1.00 -4.87 14.56
C ALA A 117 2.13 -4.81 13.52
N CYS A 118 2.86 -3.69 13.43
CA CYS A 118 3.98 -3.54 12.50
C CYS A 118 5.13 -4.50 12.81
N ALA A 119 5.46 -4.71 14.08
CA ALA A 119 6.46 -5.70 14.50
C ALA A 119 6.09 -7.16 14.13
N LYS A 120 4.82 -7.42 13.80
CA LYS A 120 4.32 -8.72 13.33
C LYS A 120 4.13 -8.79 11.81
N ALA A 121 4.38 -7.68 11.12
CA ALA A 121 4.29 -7.62 9.67
C ALA A 121 5.41 -8.43 8.99
N GLN A 122 5.12 -8.95 7.81
CA GLN A 122 6.10 -9.70 7.01
C GLN A 122 6.91 -8.80 6.06
N ASN A 123 6.50 -7.54 5.92
CA ASN A 123 7.08 -6.60 4.98
C ASN A 123 7.88 -5.52 5.70
N ILE A 124 8.78 -4.86 4.97
CA ILE A 124 9.80 -4.00 5.59
C ILE A 124 9.27 -2.64 6.07
N ALA A 125 8.10 -2.23 5.58
CA ALA A 125 7.48 -0.97 5.94
C ALA A 125 5.98 -1.14 6.20
N CYS A 126 5.46 -0.29 7.09
CA CYS A 126 4.08 -0.34 7.54
C CYS A 126 3.36 0.98 7.26
N PHE A 127 2.17 0.88 6.70
CA PHE A 127 1.17 1.95 6.72
C PHE A 127 0.15 1.62 7.81
N TYR A 128 -0.36 2.60 8.56
CA TYR A 128 -1.47 2.38 9.48
C TYR A 128 -2.61 3.37 9.27
N VAL A 129 -3.81 2.95 9.63
CA VAL A 129 -5.02 3.78 9.62
C VAL A 129 -5.97 3.35 10.75
N ASP A 130 -6.63 4.34 11.36
CA ASP A 130 -7.62 4.12 12.42
C ASP A 130 -9.00 3.69 11.88
N ASP A 131 -9.89 3.25 12.78
CA ASP A 131 -11.22 2.76 12.42
C ASP A 131 -12.20 3.85 11.98
N ASP A 132 -11.76 5.10 11.96
CA ASP A 132 -12.56 6.24 11.61
C ASP A 132 -11.98 7.17 10.58
N TRP A 133 -10.86 6.79 10.00
CA TRP A 133 -10.18 7.59 9.02
C TRP A 133 -10.30 6.99 7.62
N ASP A 134 -10.54 7.83 6.62
CA ASP A 134 -10.57 7.43 5.21
C ASP A 134 -9.26 7.80 4.53
N ALA A 135 -8.42 6.81 4.28
CA ALA A 135 -7.14 7.00 3.62
C ALA A 135 -7.22 7.16 2.09
N SER A 136 -8.39 6.94 1.47
CA SER A 136 -8.50 6.82 0.01
C SER A 136 -7.98 8.04 -0.77
N PHE A 137 -8.13 9.25 -0.20
CA PHE A 137 -7.74 10.50 -0.85
C PHE A 137 -6.23 10.78 -0.86
N TYR A 138 -5.48 10.26 0.12
CA TYR A 138 -4.06 10.59 0.29
C TYR A 138 -3.15 9.36 0.28
N LEU A 139 -3.70 8.15 0.25
CA LEU A 139 -2.91 6.91 0.31
C LEU A 139 -1.80 6.87 -0.75
N LYS A 140 -2.12 7.20 -2.01
CA LYS A 140 -1.14 7.14 -3.10
C LYS A 140 -0.05 8.19 -2.95
N SER A 141 -0.41 9.43 -2.60
CA SER A 141 0.57 10.50 -2.38
C SER A 141 1.47 10.20 -1.20
N LEU A 142 0.91 9.71 -0.09
CA LEU A 142 1.68 9.36 1.09
C LEU A 142 2.67 8.21 0.83
N ILE A 143 2.26 7.17 0.09
CA ILE A 143 3.16 6.08 -0.29
C ILE A 143 4.23 6.54 -1.29
N ALA A 144 3.90 7.48 -2.19
CA ALA A 144 4.89 8.07 -3.09
C ALA A 144 5.94 8.89 -2.32
N ASP A 145 5.49 9.69 -1.35
CA ASP A 145 6.35 10.49 -0.47
C ASP A 145 7.27 9.60 0.37
N PHE A 146 6.73 8.54 0.99
CA PHE A 146 7.52 7.52 1.69
C PHE A 146 8.59 6.87 0.80
N ARG A 147 8.27 6.54 -0.45
CA ARG A 147 9.25 5.95 -1.36
C ARG A 147 10.35 6.93 -1.77
N ALA A 148 10.08 8.23 -1.71
CA ALA A 148 11.07 9.27 -1.98
C ALA A 148 12.09 9.41 -0.83
N ASP A 149 11.64 9.30 0.43
CA ASP A 149 12.51 9.34 1.62
C ASP A 149 12.11 8.32 2.71
N PRO A 150 12.44 7.03 2.54
CA PRO A 150 11.92 5.95 3.37
C PRO A 150 12.49 5.89 4.79
N TYR A 151 13.38 6.82 5.16
CA TYR A 151 14.04 6.85 6.45
C TYR A 151 13.40 7.85 7.44
N VAL A 152 12.37 8.57 7.02
CA VAL A 152 11.59 9.46 7.88
C VAL A 152 10.14 8.98 8.03
N LEU A 153 9.46 9.46 9.07
CA LEU A 153 8.04 9.18 9.27
C LEU A 153 7.21 10.08 8.35
N HIS A 154 6.28 9.48 7.60
CA HIS A 154 5.33 10.21 6.77
C HIS A 154 3.94 10.08 7.39
N SER A 155 3.28 11.21 7.64
CA SER A 155 1.93 11.26 8.20
C SER A 155 1.08 12.36 7.57
N VAL A 156 -0.24 12.16 7.60
CA VAL A 156 -1.23 13.19 7.22
C VAL A 156 -1.90 13.79 8.47
N THR A 157 -1.84 13.08 9.60
CA THR A 157 -2.41 13.50 10.88
C THR A 157 -1.57 12.97 12.02
N ASP A 158 -1.38 13.77 13.05
CA ASP A 158 -0.60 13.40 14.25
C ASP A 158 -1.48 12.70 15.29
#